data_AF-A0AAX1KI92-F1
#
_entry.id   AF-A0AAX1KI92-F1
#
_cell.length_a   1.000
_cell.length_b   1.000
_cell.length_c   1.000
_cell.angle_alpha   90.00
_cell.angle_beta   90.00
_cell.angle_gamma   90.00
#
_symmetry.space_group_name_H-M   'P 1'
#
loop_
_entity.id
_entity.type
_entity.pdbx_description
1 polymer ?
#
loop_
_entity_poly.entity_id
_entity_poly.type
_entity_poly.pdbx_seq_one_letter_code
_entity_poly.pdbx_strand_id
1 'polypeptide(L)'
;MKIYNSATHTKEEFVPHEPGKVSMYTCGPTVYHFAHIGNLRSYIMEDVLEKLLRYAGYDVTRVMNITDVGHLASDADTGEDKMLKGAQREHKTVMEIAQFYTDAFFADCKKLNIKYPDVVQPATGMIGDYIKVISSLIDRGYAYFAGGNVYFDTSKLEKYYVFNDHDEEDLAVGVREGVEEDANKRNKNDFVLWFTKSKFEDQALKWDSPWGVGYPGWHIECSCISMKYLGEHLDIHCGGIDNAFPHHTNEIAQSEAYLGHPWCKYWVHIHHLNTNSGKMSKSKGEFLTVSLLEEKGYDPLVYRFFCLQSHYRKGLVFSWKNLDNAKAAYDKLVARVAALSGEGTVDEGAVERFKAAFLEAVGNDLNTSLGVTALYDVLKAGVNDATKRATLDSFDQVLGLELLAHADALKAQQAAPVEGAEEIEALIAKRLEAKRAKNWAEADAIRDQLRAMGVEIKDGKDGTTWTRI
;
A
#
# COMPACT_ATOMS: atom_id res chain seq x y z
N MET A 1 -6.73 -14.82 -15.76
CA MET A 1 -6.27 -14.31 -14.45
C MET A 1 -7.48 -14.31 -13.54
N LYS A 2 -7.35 -14.70 -12.28
CA LYS A 2 -8.47 -14.74 -11.35
C LYS A 2 -8.34 -13.67 -10.27
N ILE A 3 -9.45 -13.04 -9.90
CA ILE A 3 -9.54 -12.08 -8.80
C ILE A 3 -10.65 -12.53 -7.86
N TYR A 4 -10.40 -12.51 -6.55
CA TYR A 4 -11.49 -12.64 -5.59
C TYR A 4 -12.32 -11.36 -5.56
N ASN A 5 -13.60 -11.49 -5.88
CA ASN A 5 -14.52 -10.39 -5.87
C ASN A 5 -15.25 -10.35 -4.52
N SER A 6 -15.04 -9.29 -3.75
CA SER A 6 -15.71 -9.11 -2.46
C SER A 6 -17.23 -9.00 -2.57
N ALA A 7 -17.77 -8.60 -3.73
CA ALA A 7 -19.22 -8.53 -3.91
C ALA A 7 -19.87 -9.92 -4.07
N THR A 8 -19.14 -10.91 -4.61
CA THR A 8 -19.69 -12.25 -4.87
C THR A 8 -19.12 -13.33 -3.95
N HIS A 9 -18.06 -13.00 -3.20
CA HIS A 9 -17.33 -13.92 -2.33
C HIS A 9 -16.69 -15.10 -3.05
N THR A 10 -16.39 -14.94 -4.34
CA THR A 10 -15.78 -15.99 -5.17
C THR A 10 -14.56 -15.49 -5.93
N LYS A 11 -13.69 -16.42 -6.31
CA LYS A 11 -12.62 -16.14 -7.29
C LYS A 11 -13.20 -16.27 -8.69
N GLU A 12 -13.21 -15.16 -9.41
CA GLU A 12 -13.77 -15.08 -10.76
C GLU A 12 -12.65 -14.91 -11.78
N GLU A 13 -12.87 -15.37 -13.02
CA GLU A 13 -12.01 -14.93 -14.12
C GLU A 13 -12.19 -13.43 -14.33
N PHE A 14 -11.07 -12.72 -14.39
CA PHE A 14 -11.05 -11.30 -14.67
C PHE A 14 -11.28 -11.07 -16.16
N VAL A 15 -12.39 -10.38 -16.47
CA VAL A 15 -12.78 -9.97 -17.81
C VAL A 15 -13.19 -8.51 -17.73
N PRO A 16 -12.40 -7.58 -18.29
CA PRO A 16 -12.73 -6.17 -18.29
C PRO A 16 -13.94 -5.86 -19.19
N HIS A 17 -14.53 -4.69 -18.98
CA HIS A 17 -15.62 -4.15 -19.78
C HIS A 17 -15.20 -3.91 -21.23
N GLU A 18 -14.04 -3.26 -21.45
CA GLU A 18 -13.43 -3.12 -22.77
C GLU A 18 -12.26 -4.11 -22.92
N PRO A 19 -12.22 -4.98 -23.95
CA PRO A 19 -11.14 -5.93 -24.14
C PRO A 19 -9.75 -5.27 -24.16
N GLY A 20 -8.87 -5.72 -23.27
CA GLY A 20 -7.48 -5.26 -23.19
C GLY A 20 -7.28 -3.95 -22.40
N LYS A 21 -8.35 -3.25 -21.99
CA LYS A 21 -8.25 -2.04 -21.16
C LYS A 21 -8.85 -2.28 -19.79
N VAL A 22 -8.30 -1.62 -18.77
CA VAL A 22 -8.76 -1.76 -17.39
C VAL A 22 -8.87 -0.40 -16.74
N SER A 23 -10.08 -0.08 -16.28
CA SER A 23 -10.37 1.05 -15.41
C SER A 23 -10.25 0.63 -13.95
N MET A 24 -9.31 1.23 -13.21
CA MET A 24 -9.03 0.89 -11.82
C MET A 24 -9.14 2.12 -10.93
N TYR A 25 -10.02 2.07 -9.93
CA TYR A 25 -10.12 3.10 -8.91
C TYR A 25 -9.58 2.60 -7.58
N THR A 26 -8.79 3.43 -6.89
CA THR A 26 -8.27 3.14 -5.54
C THR A 26 -8.58 4.31 -4.62
N CYS A 27 -9.33 4.06 -3.54
CA CYS A 27 -9.55 5.10 -2.51
C CYS A 27 -8.21 5.58 -1.94
N GLY A 28 -7.96 6.88 -2.00
CA GLY A 28 -6.73 7.48 -1.48
C GLY A 28 -6.81 7.94 -0.03
N PRO A 29 -5.74 8.57 0.47
CA PRO A 29 -5.62 8.95 1.87
C PRO A 29 -6.42 10.21 2.22
N THR A 30 -6.79 10.31 3.49
CA THR A 30 -7.14 11.61 4.11
C THR A 30 -5.88 12.30 4.61
N VAL A 31 -5.60 13.51 4.10
CA VAL A 31 -4.29 14.17 4.22
C VAL A 31 -4.19 15.16 5.38
N TYR A 32 -4.56 14.72 6.59
CA TYR A 32 -4.46 15.52 7.84
C TYR A 32 -3.26 15.12 8.74
N HIS A 33 -2.59 14.03 8.38
CA HIS A 33 -1.45 13.45 9.08
C HIS A 33 -0.72 12.49 8.14
N PHE A 34 0.53 12.14 8.45
CA PHE A 34 1.27 11.07 7.78
C PHE A 34 0.45 9.77 7.73
N ALA A 35 0.63 9.01 6.64
CA ALA A 35 0.18 7.64 6.53
C ALA A 35 1.02 6.74 7.43
N HIS A 36 0.40 5.76 8.07
CA HIS A 36 1.14 4.71 8.75
C HIS A 36 1.35 3.51 7.82
N ILE A 37 2.27 2.61 8.17
CA ILE A 37 2.60 1.44 7.37
C ILE A 37 1.36 0.55 7.10
N GLY A 38 0.41 0.49 8.04
CA GLY A 38 -0.86 -0.19 7.78
C GLY A 38 -1.69 0.39 6.62
N ASN A 39 -1.66 1.70 6.38
CA ASN A 39 -2.27 2.29 5.18
C ASN A 39 -1.47 1.90 3.94
N LEU A 40 -0.14 2.01 4.03
CA LEU A 40 0.79 1.72 2.94
C LEU A 40 0.77 0.25 2.51
N ARG A 41 0.37 -0.69 3.37
CA ARG A 41 0.10 -2.08 2.97
C ARG A 41 -0.97 -2.15 1.88
N SER A 42 -2.07 -1.40 2.01
CA SER A 42 -3.13 -1.39 1.00
C SER A 42 -2.60 -0.89 -0.33
N TYR A 43 -1.91 0.25 -0.32
CA TYR A 43 -1.32 0.85 -1.52
C TYR A 43 -0.22 -0.02 -2.16
N ILE A 44 0.56 -0.80 -1.38
CA ILE A 44 1.49 -1.80 -1.93
C ILE A 44 0.71 -2.88 -2.69
N MET A 45 -0.39 -3.41 -2.13
CA MET A 45 -1.13 -4.49 -2.78
C MET A 45 -1.89 -4.00 -4.02
N GLU A 46 -2.42 -2.78 -3.99
CA GLU A 46 -3.02 -2.11 -5.15
C GLU A 46 -1.99 -1.87 -6.27
N ASP A 47 -0.78 -1.43 -5.90
CA ASP A 47 0.35 -1.29 -6.84
C ASP A 47 0.74 -2.61 -7.49
N VAL A 48 0.82 -3.70 -6.70
CA VAL A 48 1.15 -5.03 -7.24
C VAL A 48 0.04 -5.52 -8.17
N LEU A 49 -1.24 -5.24 -7.86
CA LEU A 49 -2.35 -5.56 -8.75
C LEU A 49 -2.25 -4.80 -10.07
N GLU A 50 -2.02 -3.48 -10.02
CA GLU A 50 -1.85 -2.64 -11.22
C GLU A 50 -0.69 -3.15 -12.08
N LYS A 51 0.48 -3.40 -11.46
CA LYS A 51 1.66 -3.89 -12.16
C LYS A 51 1.45 -5.28 -12.74
N LEU A 52 0.75 -6.17 -12.04
CA LEU A 52 0.43 -7.51 -12.54
C LEU A 52 -0.50 -7.44 -13.77
N LEU A 53 -1.51 -6.57 -13.74
CA LEU A 53 -2.40 -6.35 -14.89
C LEU A 53 -1.61 -5.88 -16.11
N ARG A 54 -0.72 -4.90 -15.93
CA ARG A 54 0.16 -4.43 -17.01
C ARG A 54 1.12 -5.53 -17.49
N TYR A 55 1.68 -6.30 -16.56
CA TYR A 55 2.57 -7.43 -16.87
C TYR A 55 1.87 -8.57 -17.63
N ALA A 56 0.55 -8.72 -17.41
CA ALA A 56 -0.32 -9.63 -18.16
C ALA A 56 -0.75 -9.07 -19.53
N GLY A 57 -0.40 -7.81 -19.86
CA GLY A 57 -0.66 -7.18 -21.15
C GLY A 57 -1.86 -6.24 -21.22
N TYR A 58 -2.47 -5.88 -20.07
CA TYR A 58 -3.57 -4.91 -20.05
C TYR A 58 -3.07 -3.46 -20.08
N ASP A 59 -3.81 -2.60 -20.78
CA ASP A 59 -3.69 -1.15 -20.66
C ASP A 59 -4.53 -0.65 -19.48
N VAL A 60 -3.86 -0.32 -18.38
CA VAL A 60 -4.52 0.08 -17.13
C VAL A 60 -4.53 1.60 -17.03
N THR A 61 -5.69 2.18 -16.71
CA THR A 61 -5.81 3.55 -16.21
C THR A 61 -6.21 3.50 -14.75
N ARG A 62 -5.33 3.97 -13.86
CA ARG A 62 -5.60 4.03 -12.43
C ARG A 62 -5.86 5.46 -11.95
N VAL A 63 -6.96 5.63 -11.23
CA VAL A 63 -7.37 6.91 -10.62
C VAL A 63 -7.43 6.77 -9.10
N MET A 64 -6.92 7.78 -8.41
CA MET A 64 -6.93 7.87 -6.96
C MET A 64 -7.41 9.26 -6.54
N ASN A 65 -8.30 9.34 -5.54
CA ASN A 65 -8.63 10.61 -4.93
C ASN A 65 -7.60 11.02 -3.86
N ILE A 66 -7.57 12.31 -3.52
CA ILE A 66 -7.02 12.78 -2.25
C ILE A 66 -8.16 13.42 -1.48
N THR A 67 -8.45 12.89 -0.29
CA THR A 67 -9.44 13.50 0.59
C THR A 67 -8.78 14.65 1.37
N ASP A 68 -8.85 15.84 0.79
CA ASP A 68 -8.33 17.11 1.31
C ASP A 68 -9.42 18.01 1.93
N VAL A 69 -10.65 17.50 2.00
CA VAL A 69 -11.75 18.10 2.76
C VAL A 69 -11.77 17.53 4.17
N GLY A 70 -12.10 18.36 5.16
CA GLY A 70 -12.28 17.90 6.54
C GLY A 70 -13.48 16.97 6.65
N HIS A 71 -13.27 15.69 6.96
CA HIS A 71 -14.37 14.76 7.25
C HIS A 71 -14.20 14.01 8.56
N LEU A 72 -15.33 13.44 8.99
CA LEU A 72 -15.41 12.41 9.99
C LEU A 72 -15.02 11.07 9.35
N ALA A 73 -14.21 10.27 10.04
CA ALA A 73 -13.88 8.92 9.59
C ALA A 73 -14.98 7.88 9.89
N SER A 74 -16.17 8.34 10.29
CA SER A 74 -17.32 7.48 10.61
C SER A 74 -18.62 8.24 10.42
N ASP A 75 -19.64 7.54 9.93
CA ASP A 75 -21.02 8.01 9.73
C ASP A 75 -21.76 8.33 11.05
N ALA A 76 -21.11 8.08 12.19
CA ALA A 76 -21.61 8.40 13.53
C ALA A 76 -21.65 9.91 13.85
N ASP A 77 -21.34 10.78 12.88
CA ASP A 77 -21.47 12.25 12.91
C ASP A 77 -20.94 12.96 14.19
N THR A 78 -20.05 12.33 14.95
CA THR A 78 -19.52 12.83 16.23
C THR A 78 -17.99 12.93 16.14
N GLY A 79 -17.40 14.09 16.49
CA GLY A 79 -15.94 14.29 16.42
C GLY A 79 -15.47 15.74 16.30
N GLU A 80 -14.25 15.92 15.79
CA GLU A 80 -13.64 17.21 15.43
C GLU A 80 -13.16 17.12 13.95
N ASP A 81 -13.18 18.23 13.20
CA ASP A 81 -12.59 18.29 11.86
C ASP A 81 -11.09 17.96 11.94
N LYS A 82 -10.71 16.81 11.38
CA LYS A 82 -9.33 16.31 11.45
C LYS A 82 -8.35 17.18 10.69
N MET A 83 -8.78 17.79 9.60
CA MET A 83 -7.95 18.72 8.83
C MET A 83 -7.71 20.00 9.63
N LEU A 84 -8.74 20.54 10.27
CA LEU A 84 -8.61 21.70 11.16
C LEU A 84 -7.71 21.40 12.36
N LYS A 85 -7.89 20.22 12.99
CA LYS A 85 -7.03 19.78 14.10
C LYS A 85 -5.57 19.62 13.66
N GLY A 86 -5.34 19.11 12.44
CA GLY A 86 -4.02 19.07 11.82
C GLY A 86 -3.44 20.47 11.63
N ALA A 87 -4.23 21.38 11.05
CA ALA A 87 -3.89 22.78 10.80
C ALA A 87 -3.45 23.51 12.07
N GLN A 88 -4.22 23.37 13.15
CA GLN A 88 -3.88 23.94 14.46
C GLN A 88 -2.59 23.34 15.03
N ARG A 89 -2.38 22.01 14.91
CA ARG A 89 -1.17 21.33 15.39
C ARG A 89 0.10 21.83 14.70
N GLU A 90 0.07 22.03 13.38
CA GLU A 90 1.25 22.41 12.60
C GLU A 90 1.38 23.93 12.38
N HIS A 91 0.46 24.74 12.93
CA HIS A 91 0.39 26.19 12.70
C HIS A 91 0.32 26.57 11.21
N LYS A 92 -0.54 25.87 10.45
CA LYS A 92 -0.74 26.02 9.00
C LYS A 92 -2.22 26.19 8.66
N THR A 93 -2.54 26.62 7.43
CA THR A 93 -3.91 26.55 6.89
C THR A 93 -4.29 25.11 6.51
N VAL A 94 -5.58 24.83 6.36
CA VAL A 94 -6.07 23.51 5.94
C VAL A 94 -5.52 23.07 4.58
N MET A 95 -5.40 24.00 3.62
CA MET A 95 -4.86 23.68 2.30
C MET A 95 -3.34 23.43 2.32
N GLU A 96 -2.60 24.16 3.15
CA GLU A 96 -1.16 23.91 3.33
C GLU A 96 -0.88 22.56 4.01
N ILE A 97 -1.75 22.15 4.94
CA ILE A 97 -1.73 20.83 5.58
C ILE A 97 -2.01 19.73 4.56
N ALA A 98 -3.08 19.91 3.78
CA ALA A 98 -3.47 18.96 2.76
C ALA A 98 -2.33 18.71 1.78
N GLN A 99 -1.75 19.78 1.24
CA GLN A 99 -0.63 19.67 0.32
C GLN A 99 0.58 19.00 0.98
N PHE A 100 0.96 19.44 2.20
CA PHE A 100 2.10 18.87 2.92
C PHE A 100 1.97 17.36 3.13
N TYR A 101 0.82 16.87 3.59
CA TYR A 101 0.63 15.44 3.81
C TYR A 101 0.36 14.65 2.53
N THR A 102 -0.14 15.30 1.47
CA THR A 102 -0.18 14.70 0.13
C THR A 102 1.23 14.43 -0.39
N ASP A 103 2.11 15.43 -0.30
CA ASP A 103 3.50 15.31 -0.73
C ASP A 103 4.24 14.25 0.11
N ALA A 104 4.03 14.24 1.42
CA ALA A 104 4.59 13.23 2.32
C ALA A 104 4.10 11.81 1.97
N PHE A 105 2.80 11.65 1.70
CA PHE A 105 2.23 10.37 1.30
C PHE A 105 2.88 9.83 0.02
N PHE A 106 3.03 10.67 -1.02
CA PHE A 106 3.65 10.24 -2.27
C PHE A 106 5.16 10.04 -2.14
N ALA A 107 5.84 10.78 -1.24
CA ALA A 107 7.24 10.51 -0.91
C ALA A 107 7.41 9.12 -0.26
N ASP A 108 6.54 8.75 0.67
CA ASP A 108 6.53 7.40 1.26
C ASP A 108 6.18 6.33 0.23
N CYS A 109 5.21 6.60 -0.66
CA CYS A 109 4.89 5.70 -1.77
C CYS A 109 6.09 5.45 -2.68
N LYS A 110 6.83 6.51 -3.03
CA LYS A 110 8.05 6.41 -3.83
C LYS A 110 9.11 5.53 -3.16
N LYS A 111 9.36 5.71 -1.85
CA LYS A 111 10.29 4.86 -1.09
C LYS A 111 9.89 3.39 -1.08
N LEU A 112 8.59 3.10 -1.14
CA LEU A 112 8.03 1.74 -1.18
C LEU A 112 7.80 1.23 -2.60
N ASN A 113 8.33 1.91 -3.62
CA ASN A 113 8.15 1.56 -5.02
C ASN A 113 6.69 1.38 -5.45
N ILE A 114 5.78 2.14 -4.83
CA ILE A 114 4.39 2.25 -5.27
C ILE A 114 4.35 3.18 -6.48
N LYS A 115 3.81 2.70 -7.60
CA LYS A 115 3.61 3.50 -8.81
C LYS A 115 2.67 4.68 -8.52
N TYR A 116 2.99 5.85 -9.07
CA TYR A 116 2.11 7.00 -9.02
C TYR A 116 0.87 6.75 -9.92
N PRO A 117 -0.37 7.00 -9.45
CA PRO A 117 -1.59 6.83 -10.26
C PRO A 117 -1.57 7.65 -11.54
N ASP A 118 -2.28 7.21 -12.58
CA ASP A 118 -2.37 7.97 -13.84
C ASP A 118 -3.13 9.29 -13.66
N VAL A 119 -4.10 9.31 -12.73
CA VAL A 119 -4.79 10.53 -12.28
C VAL A 119 -4.88 10.56 -10.76
N VAL A 120 -4.53 11.70 -10.18
CA VAL A 120 -4.74 12.01 -8.76
C VAL A 120 -5.64 13.23 -8.66
N GLN A 121 -6.80 13.08 -8.03
CA GLN A 121 -7.81 14.14 -7.94
C GLN A 121 -8.12 14.51 -6.49
N PRO A 122 -7.72 15.71 -6.02
CA PRO A 122 -8.17 16.24 -4.74
C PRO A 122 -9.68 16.45 -4.72
N ALA A 123 -10.32 16.15 -3.60
CA ALA A 123 -11.76 16.24 -3.45
C ALA A 123 -12.27 17.69 -3.60
N THR A 124 -11.51 18.67 -3.12
CA THR A 124 -11.82 20.10 -3.27
C THR A 124 -11.94 20.57 -4.73
N GLY A 125 -11.33 19.84 -5.68
CA GLY A 125 -11.37 20.18 -7.11
C GLY A 125 -12.65 19.76 -7.85
N MET A 126 -13.56 19.05 -7.20
CA MET A 126 -14.71 18.38 -7.84
C MET A 126 -16.08 18.77 -7.26
N ILE A 127 -16.14 19.84 -6.45
CA ILE A 127 -17.35 20.27 -5.74
C ILE A 127 -18.56 20.48 -6.69
N GLY A 128 -18.33 21.07 -7.86
CA GLY A 128 -19.40 21.27 -8.86
C GLY A 128 -19.99 19.96 -9.37
N ASP A 129 -19.15 18.95 -9.62
CA ASP A 129 -19.58 17.60 -10.02
C ASP A 129 -20.35 16.91 -8.88
N TYR A 130 -19.93 17.08 -7.62
CA TYR A 130 -20.64 16.53 -6.45
C TYR A 130 -22.05 17.11 -6.35
N ILE A 131 -22.19 18.45 -6.43
CA ILE A 131 -23.48 19.13 -6.40
C ILE A 131 -24.38 18.64 -7.54
N LYS A 132 -23.82 18.43 -8.73
CA LYS A 132 -24.58 17.91 -9.88
C LYS A 132 -25.13 16.51 -9.61
N VAL A 133 -24.30 15.59 -9.11
CA VAL A 133 -24.73 14.21 -8.79
C VAL A 133 -25.78 14.21 -7.70
N ILE A 134 -25.57 14.96 -6.61
CA ILE A 134 -26.52 15.06 -5.51
C ILE A 134 -27.86 15.65 -5.97
N SER A 135 -27.85 16.67 -6.84
CA SER A 135 -29.08 17.23 -7.43
C SER A 135 -29.86 16.17 -8.22
N SER A 136 -29.17 15.38 -9.04
CA SER A 136 -29.78 14.26 -9.78
C SER A 136 -30.39 13.21 -8.84
N LEU A 137 -29.70 12.88 -7.75
CA LEU A 137 -30.21 11.93 -6.74
C LEU A 137 -31.48 12.45 -6.06
N ILE A 138 -31.58 13.75 -5.81
CA ILE A 138 -32.81 14.38 -5.28
C ILE A 138 -33.93 14.30 -6.32
N ASP A 139 -33.66 14.71 -7.57
CA ASP A 139 -34.65 14.70 -8.66
C ASP A 139 -35.21 13.30 -8.92
N ARG A 140 -34.37 12.27 -8.74
CA ARG A 140 -34.74 10.85 -8.88
C ARG A 140 -35.38 10.25 -7.62
N GLY A 141 -35.47 11.00 -6.52
CA GLY A 141 -36.10 10.56 -5.27
C GLY A 141 -35.25 9.62 -4.40
N TYR A 142 -33.93 9.53 -4.66
CA TYR A 142 -32.96 8.78 -3.86
C TYR A 142 -32.31 9.64 -2.75
N ALA A 143 -32.52 10.95 -2.77
CA ALA A 143 -32.02 11.85 -1.74
C ALA A 143 -33.11 12.82 -1.25
N TYR A 144 -32.95 13.29 -0.01
CA TYR A 144 -33.90 14.22 0.60
C TYR A 144 -33.19 15.20 1.52
N PHE A 145 -33.81 16.37 1.71
CA PHE A 145 -33.34 17.39 2.64
C PHE A 145 -34.06 17.23 3.99
N ALA A 146 -33.30 17.14 5.08
CA ALA A 146 -33.82 17.08 6.45
C ALA A 146 -32.82 17.68 7.44
N GLY A 147 -33.28 18.38 8.47
CA GLY A 147 -32.41 18.92 9.52
C GLY A 147 -31.32 19.91 9.07
N GLY A 148 -31.35 20.38 7.82
CA GLY A 148 -30.27 21.18 7.23
C GLY A 148 -29.26 20.39 6.39
N ASN A 149 -29.36 19.07 6.28
CA ASN A 149 -28.45 18.27 5.48
C ASN A 149 -29.20 17.56 4.34
N VAL A 150 -28.46 17.15 3.31
CA VAL A 150 -28.98 16.28 2.25
C VAL A 150 -28.57 14.84 2.56
N TYR A 151 -29.53 13.95 2.72
CA TYR A 151 -29.32 12.53 3.00
C TYR A 151 -29.63 11.69 1.76
N PHE A 152 -28.96 10.55 1.66
CA PHE A 152 -29.34 9.45 0.78
C PHE A 152 -30.39 8.57 1.47
N ASP A 153 -31.48 8.25 0.77
CA ASP A 153 -32.56 7.39 1.25
C ASP A 153 -32.28 5.92 0.89
N THR A 154 -31.69 5.19 1.84
CA THR A 154 -31.30 3.79 1.63
C THR A 154 -32.50 2.86 1.40
N SER A 155 -33.71 3.23 1.84
CA SER A 155 -34.94 2.44 1.62
C SER A 155 -35.36 2.34 0.15
N LYS A 156 -34.77 3.16 -0.72
CA LYS A 156 -35.01 3.14 -2.18
C LYS A 156 -34.21 2.07 -2.91
N LEU A 157 -33.25 1.45 -2.25
CA LEU A 157 -32.40 0.43 -2.83
C LEU A 157 -33.04 -0.95 -2.65
N GLU A 158 -32.98 -1.78 -3.68
CA GLU A 158 -33.38 -3.19 -3.57
C GLU A 158 -32.42 -3.97 -2.65
N LYS A 159 -31.13 -3.67 -2.73
CA LYS A 159 -30.08 -4.26 -1.90
C LYS A 159 -29.07 -3.19 -1.49
N TYR A 160 -29.01 -2.86 -0.20
CA TYR A 160 -28.02 -1.92 0.34
C TYR A 160 -26.74 -2.64 0.76
N TYR A 161 -26.80 -3.73 1.53
CA TYR A 161 -25.61 -4.46 1.96
C TYR A 161 -25.05 -5.34 0.84
N VAL A 162 -24.11 -4.81 0.05
CA VAL A 162 -23.56 -5.53 -1.11
C VAL A 162 -22.49 -6.56 -0.70
N PHE A 163 -21.64 -6.22 0.28
CA PHE A 163 -20.44 -7.01 0.58
C PHE A 163 -20.60 -8.04 1.68
N ASN A 164 -21.64 -7.94 2.51
CA ASN A 164 -21.92 -8.93 3.55
C ASN A 164 -23.43 -9.10 3.62
N ASP A 165 -23.91 -10.33 3.84
CA ASP A 165 -25.28 -10.58 4.27
C ASP A 165 -25.35 -10.18 5.76
N HIS A 166 -25.49 -8.89 6.06
CA HIS A 166 -25.79 -8.44 7.42
C HIS A 166 -27.30 -8.61 7.64
N ASP A 167 -27.69 -9.41 8.64
CA ASP A 167 -29.03 -9.32 9.20
C ASP A 167 -29.17 -7.95 9.89
N GLU A 168 -30.28 -7.25 9.67
CA GLU A 168 -30.54 -5.91 10.21
C GLU A 168 -30.39 -5.83 11.75
N GLU A 169 -30.47 -6.97 12.45
CA GLU A 169 -30.29 -7.08 13.90
C GLU A 169 -28.83 -6.94 14.37
N ASP A 170 -27.83 -7.36 13.58
CA ASP A 170 -26.41 -7.34 13.99
C ASP A 170 -25.85 -5.90 14.07
N LEU A 171 -26.45 -4.95 13.36
CA LEU A 171 -26.09 -3.53 13.41
C LEU A 171 -26.47 -2.86 14.72
N ALA A 172 -27.42 -3.42 15.49
CA ALA A 172 -27.74 -2.92 16.82
C ALA A 172 -26.55 -3.06 17.79
N VAL A 173 -25.60 -3.97 17.52
CA VAL A 173 -24.44 -4.25 18.36
C VAL A 173 -23.20 -3.43 17.95
N GLY A 174 -23.17 -2.90 16.72
CA GLY A 174 -22.08 -2.06 16.20
C GLY A 174 -22.18 -0.58 16.56
N VAL A 175 -23.32 -0.14 17.09
CA VAL A 175 -23.48 1.21 17.67
C VAL A 175 -22.61 1.27 18.92
N ARG A 176 -21.48 1.98 18.84
CA ARG A 176 -20.74 2.39 20.04
C ARG A 176 -21.74 2.98 21.03
N GLU A 177 -21.77 2.47 22.26
CA GLU A 177 -22.46 3.15 23.37
C GLU A 177 -22.08 4.64 23.34
N GLY A 178 -23.04 5.51 23.00
CA GLY A 178 -22.85 6.97 22.92
C GLY A 178 -23.14 7.65 21.58
N VAL A 179 -23.58 6.95 20.52
CA VAL A 179 -24.09 7.62 19.31
C VAL A 179 -25.55 8.01 19.51
N GLU A 180 -25.84 9.31 19.62
CA GLU A 180 -27.22 9.81 19.62
C GLU A 180 -27.87 9.53 18.25
N GLU A 181 -29.10 9.00 18.27
CA GLU A 181 -29.89 8.71 17.08
C GLU A 181 -30.19 10.02 16.33
N ASP A 182 -29.77 10.11 15.06
CA ASP A 182 -30.06 11.30 14.25
C ASP A 182 -31.52 11.27 13.80
N ALA A 183 -32.37 12.02 14.52
CA ALA A 183 -33.80 12.09 14.28
C ALA A 183 -34.19 12.65 12.88
N ASN A 184 -33.24 13.17 12.10
CA ASN A 184 -33.49 13.65 10.74
C ASN A 184 -33.42 12.52 9.70
N LYS A 185 -32.85 11.36 10.05
CA LYS A 185 -32.77 10.21 9.15
C LYS A 185 -34.10 9.49 9.10
N ARG A 186 -34.58 9.18 7.88
CA ARG A 186 -35.76 8.33 7.66
C ARG A 186 -35.47 6.88 7.98
N ASN A 187 -34.26 6.42 7.68
CA ASN A 187 -33.78 5.08 8.01
C ASN A 187 -32.42 5.16 8.73
N LYS A 188 -32.13 4.18 9.58
CA LYS A 188 -30.88 4.14 10.37
C LYS A 188 -29.61 4.21 9.50
N ASN A 189 -29.67 3.64 8.30
CA ASN A 189 -28.55 3.54 7.37
C ASN A 189 -28.44 4.75 6.43
N ASP A 190 -29.38 5.70 6.48
CA ASP A 190 -29.27 6.90 5.66
C ASP A 190 -27.99 7.66 6.01
N PHE A 191 -27.29 8.12 4.99
CA PHE A 191 -25.99 8.80 5.13
C PHE A 191 -26.02 10.16 4.42
N VAL A 192 -25.20 11.08 4.91
CA VAL A 192 -25.19 12.46 4.41
C VAL A 192 -24.42 12.54 3.10
N LEU A 193 -25.04 13.17 2.11
CA LEU A 193 -24.44 13.56 0.84
C LEU A 193 -23.85 14.98 0.91
N TRP A 194 -24.53 15.89 1.60
CA TRP A 194 -24.11 17.28 1.76
C TRP A 194 -24.47 17.82 3.15
N PHE A 195 -23.49 18.37 3.85
CA PHE A 195 -23.65 18.99 5.16
C PHE A 195 -23.80 20.51 5.01
N THR A 196 -24.89 21.12 5.49
CA THR A 196 -24.99 22.60 5.63
C THR A 196 -24.98 23.04 7.09
N LYS A 197 -25.52 22.20 7.98
CA LYS A 197 -25.34 22.32 9.41
C LYS A 197 -24.37 21.23 9.84
N SER A 198 -23.13 21.62 10.02
CA SER A 198 -22.16 20.76 10.67
C SER A 198 -22.60 20.51 12.11
N LYS A 199 -22.34 19.31 12.64
CA LYS A 199 -22.38 19.09 14.10
C LYS A 199 -21.15 19.74 14.80
N PHE A 200 -20.25 20.39 14.04
CA PHE A 200 -19.10 21.16 14.54
C PHE A 200 -19.36 22.67 14.52
N GLU A 201 -18.81 23.39 15.50
CA GLU A 201 -18.87 24.85 15.53
C GLU A 201 -18.03 25.49 14.39
N ASP A 202 -16.89 24.89 14.00
CA ASP A 202 -15.95 25.49 13.03
C ASP A 202 -15.43 24.49 11.97
N GLN A 203 -16.15 24.31 10.86
CA GLN A 203 -15.63 23.64 9.66
C GLN A 203 -14.89 24.66 8.77
N ALA A 204 -13.66 24.36 8.37
CA ALA A 204 -12.78 25.31 7.69
C ALA A 204 -13.11 25.54 6.20
N LEU A 205 -13.52 24.49 5.48
CA LEU A 205 -13.82 24.56 4.05
C LEU A 205 -15.32 24.39 3.80
N LYS A 206 -15.93 25.35 3.10
CA LYS A 206 -17.35 25.37 2.74
C LYS A 206 -17.55 25.99 1.36
N TRP A 207 -18.60 25.57 0.67
CA TRP A 207 -18.96 26.00 -0.67
C TRP A 207 -20.45 26.29 -0.78
N ASP A 208 -20.81 27.20 -1.69
CA ASP A 208 -22.21 27.44 -2.03
C ASP A 208 -22.82 26.23 -2.74
N SER A 209 -24.08 25.92 -2.40
CA SER A 209 -24.85 24.86 -3.05
C SER A 209 -26.34 25.24 -3.12
N PRO A 210 -27.15 24.55 -3.94
CA PRO A 210 -28.60 24.73 -3.97
C PRO A 210 -29.31 24.52 -2.63
N TRP A 211 -28.65 23.85 -1.68
CA TRP A 211 -29.21 23.52 -0.36
C TRP A 211 -28.68 24.41 0.76
N GLY A 212 -27.78 25.34 0.43
CA GLY A 212 -27.09 26.22 1.39
C GLY A 212 -25.58 26.00 1.42
N VAL A 213 -24.87 26.91 2.10
CA VAL A 213 -23.42 26.85 2.27
C VAL A 213 -23.04 25.60 3.08
N GLY A 214 -22.14 24.77 2.55
CA GLY A 214 -21.85 23.47 3.14
C GLY A 214 -20.63 22.77 2.57
N TYR A 215 -20.52 21.46 2.80
CA TYR A 215 -19.42 20.62 2.32
C TYR A 215 -19.91 19.20 2.01
N PRO A 216 -19.22 18.47 1.12
CA PRO A 216 -19.62 17.12 0.73
C PRO A 216 -19.47 16.10 1.86
N GLY A 217 -20.31 15.08 1.85
CA GLY A 217 -20.07 13.86 2.63
C GLY A 217 -18.95 13.02 2.01
N TRP A 218 -18.25 12.24 2.83
CA TRP A 218 -17.04 11.52 2.42
C TRP A 218 -17.25 10.58 1.22
N HIS A 219 -18.39 9.90 1.13
CA HIS A 219 -18.63 8.88 0.09
C HIS A 219 -18.82 9.46 -1.33
N ILE A 220 -19.42 10.66 -1.44
CA ILE A 220 -19.79 11.23 -2.75
C ILE A 220 -18.55 11.54 -3.61
N GLU A 221 -17.42 11.77 -2.95
CA GLU A 221 -16.16 12.12 -3.58
C GLU A 221 -15.67 10.99 -4.49
N CYS A 222 -15.57 9.78 -3.94
CA CYS A 222 -15.05 8.63 -4.65
C CYS A 222 -15.95 8.24 -5.84
N SER A 223 -17.27 8.21 -5.62
CA SER A 223 -18.28 7.98 -6.67
C SER A 223 -18.08 8.94 -7.86
N CYS A 224 -18.00 10.25 -7.58
CA CYS A 224 -17.91 11.27 -8.63
C CYS A 224 -16.55 11.29 -9.32
N ILE A 225 -15.45 11.20 -8.57
CA ILE A 225 -14.09 11.19 -9.14
C ILE A 225 -13.91 9.97 -10.04
N SER A 226 -14.29 8.79 -9.56
CA SER A 226 -14.19 7.58 -10.38
C SER A 226 -14.99 7.72 -11.68
N MET A 227 -16.28 8.08 -11.62
CA MET A 227 -17.10 8.21 -12.83
C MET A 227 -16.56 9.26 -13.81
N LYS A 228 -15.99 10.36 -13.30
CA LYS A 228 -15.45 11.44 -14.13
C LYS A 228 -14.29 11.00 -15.00
N TYR A 229 -13.39 10.19 -14.45
CA TYR A 229 -12.13 9.83 -15.10
C TYR A 229 -12.12 8.41 -15.70
N LEU A 230 -12.98 7.53 -15.18
CA LEU A 230 -13.03 6.12 -15.59
C LEU A 230 -14.34 5.73 -16.30
N GLY A 231 -15.32 6.63 -16.35
CA GLY A 231 -16.62 6.38 -16.97
C GLY A 231 -17.60 5.63 -16.06
N GLU A 232 -18.73 5.24 -16.64
CA GLU A 232 -19.85 4.62 -15.91
C GLU A 232 -19.71 3.11 -15.69
N HIS A 233 -18.75 2.47 -16.34
CA HIS A 233 -18.45 1.04 -16.21
C HIS A 233 -17.04 0.83 -15.66
N LEU A 234 -16.94 0.80 -14.33
CA LEU A 234 -15.68 0.57 -13.64
C LEU A 234 -15.35 -0.93 -13.60
N ASP A 235 -14.11 -1.28 -13.95
CA ASP A 235 -13.67 -2.68 -13.89
C ASP A 235 -13.34 -3.08 -12.45
N ILE A 236 -12.42 -2.35 -11.83
CA ILE A 236 -11.87 -2.68 -10.51
C ILE A 236 -11.97 -1.48 -9.57
N HIS A 237 -12.54 -1.71 -8.39
CA HIS A 237 -12.49 -0.77 -7.27
C HIS A 237 -11.74 -1.40 -6.09
N CYS A 238 -10.75 -0.70 -5.54
CA CYS A 238 -9.95 -1.16 -4.41
C CYS A 238 -10.02 -0.24 -3.19
N GLY A 239 -9.81 -0.86 -2.03
CA GLY A 239 -9.59 -0.15 -0.77
C GLY A 239 -9.22 -1.11 0.35
N GLY A 240 -9.06 -0.59 1.57
CA GLY A 240 -8.94 -1.44 2.76
C GLY A 240 -10.24 -2.17 3.06
N ILE A 241 -10.19 -3.27 3.81
CA ILE A 241 -11.39 -4.04 4.19
C ILE A 241 -12.39 -3.21 5.02
N ASP A 242 -11.93 -2.18 5.74
CA ASP A 242 -12.82 -1.23 6.41
C ASP A 242 -13.62 -0.36 5.42
N ASN A 243 -13.15 -0.20 4.18
CA ASN A 243 -13.88 0.58 3.19
C ASN A 243 -15.09 -0.19 2.65
N ALA A 244 -15.11 -1.53 2.73
CA ALA A 244 -16.24 -2.33 2.26
C ALA A 244 -17.58 -1.83 2.87
N PHE A 245 -17.58 -1.57 4.18
CA PHE A 245 -18.72 -0.98 4.86
C PHE A 245 -18.27 0.08 5.89
N PRO A 246 -18.89 1.28 5.91
CA PRO A 246 -20.00 1.71 5.04
C PRO A 246 -19.54 2.30 3.70
N HIS A 247 -18.26 2.62 3.53
CA HIS A 247 -17.80 3.52 2.46
C HIS A 247 -18.16 3.07 1.04
N HIS A 248 -17.63 1.95 0.57
CA HIS A 248 -17.90 1.40 -0.75
C HIS A 248 -19.36 0.97 -0.94
N THR A 249 -20.01 0.55 0.15
CA THR A 249 -21.46 0.27 0.13
C THR A 249 -22.25 1.55 -0.23
N ASN A 250 -21.89 2.68 0.36
CA ASN A 250 -22.48 3.98 0.06
C ASN A 250 -22.11 4.48 -1.34
N GLU A 251 -20.90 4.19 -1.83
CA GLU A 251 -20.50 4.54 -3.19
C GLU A 251 -21.29 3.78 -4.26
N ILE A 252 -21.54 2.48 -4.05
CA ILE A 252 -22.42 1.69 -4.92
C ILE A 252 -23.82 2.29 -4.93
N ALA A 253 -24.37 2.57 -3.75
CA ALA A 253 -25.69 3.19 -3.60
C ALA A 253 -25.80 4.51 -4.38
N GLN A 254 -24.83 5.41 -4.23
CA GLN A 254 -24.79 6.70 -4.92
C GLN A 254 -24.64 6.54 -6.43
N SER A 255 -23.67 5.72 -6.86
CA SER A 255 -23.30 5.58 -8.26
C SER A 255 -24.39 4.87 -9.05
N GLU A 256 -24.92 3.76 -8.56
CA GLU A 256 -25.95 3.00 -9.27
C GLU A 256 -27.30 3.72 -9.27
N ALA A 257 -27.65 4.46 -8.21
CA ALA A 257 -28.84 5.33 -8.23
C ALA A 257 -28.70 6.49 -9.24
N TYR A 258 -27.49 7.02 -9.40
CA TYR A 258 -27.18 8.08 -10.37
C TYR A 258 -27.11 7.55 -11.82
N LEU A 259 -26.55 6.37 -12.04
CA LEU A 259 -26.36 5.76 -13.36
C LEU A 259 -27.62 5.02 -13.85
N GLY A 260 -28.33 4.33 -12.95
CA GLY A 260 -29.46 3.47 -13.28
C GLY A 260 -29.06 2.07 -13.75
N HIS A 261 -27.79 1.68 -13.60
CA HIS A 261 -27.25 0.36 -13.92
C HIS A 261 -26.07 0.02 -12.99
N PRO A 262 -25.63 -1.25 -12.93
CA PRO A 262 -24.47 -1.64 -12.13
C PRO A 262 -23.21 -0.85 -12.50
N TRP A 263 -22.48 -0.39 -11.48
CA TRP A 263 -21.36 0.54 -11.67
C TRP A 263 -20.00 -0.15 -11.78
N CYS A 264 -19.68 -1.04 -10.82
CA CYS A 264 -18.38 -1.67 -10.71
C CYS A 264 -18.49 -3.19 -10.60
N LYS A 265 -17.69 -3.91 -11.40
CA LYS A 265 -17.75 -5.37 -11.46
C LYS A 265 -16.90 -6.08 -10.40
N TYR A 266 -15.64 -5.68 -10.22
CA TYR A 266 -14.70 -6.35 -9.32
C TYR A 266 -14.31 -5.47 -8.14
N TRP A 267 -14.60 -5.95 -6.92
CA TRP A 267 -14.26 -5.26 -5.68
C TRP A 267 -13.13 -5.99 -4.95
N VAL A 268 -12.01 -5.30 -4.75
CA VAL A 268 -10.78 -5.89 -4.21
C VAL A 268 -10.40 -5.21 -2.90
N HIS A 269 -10.59 -5.90 -1.77
CA HIS A 269 -10.34 -5.35 -0.45
C HIS A 269 -9.10 -5.92 0.23
N ILE A 270 -8.21 -5.05 0.70
CA ILE A 270 -6.97 -5.41 1.38
C ILE A 270 -7.20 -5.50 2.89
N HIS A 271 -6.80 -6.62 3.51
CA HIS A 271 -6.98 -6.82 4.94
C HIS A 271 -5.97 -6.03 5.79
N HIS A 272 -6.27 -5.89 7.07
CA HIS A 272 -5.50 -5.08 8.01
C HIS A 272 -4.07 -5.56 8.24
N LEU A 273 -3.19 -4.58 8.42
CA LEU A 273 -1.96 -4.76 9.17
C LEU A 273 -2.24 -4.49 10.66
N ASN A 274 -2.06 -5.51 11.48
CA ASN A 274 -2.23 -5.45 12.93
C ASN A 274 -0.87 -5.39 13.62
N THR A 275 -0.83 -4.94 14.87
CA THR A 275 0.29 -5.17 15.78
C THR A 275 -0.03 -6.36 16.69
N ASN A 276 0.94 -6.79 17.51
CA ASN A 276 0.71 -7.84 18.53
C ASN A 276 -0.41 -7.48 19.54
N SER A 277 -0.75 -6.19 19.67
CA SER A 277 -1.80 -5.70 20.58
C SER A 277 -3.15 -5.45 19.89
N GLY A 278 -3.30 -5.83 18.61
CA GLY A 278 -4.55 -5.68 17.84
C GLY A 278 -4.39 -4.74 16.65
N LYS A 279 -5.50 -4.13 16.23
CA LYS A 279 -5.51 -3.24 15.05
C LYS A 279 -4.62 -2.02 15.28
N MET A 280 -3.78 -1.71 14.29
CA MET A 280 -2.95 -0.50 14.31
C MET A 280 -3.87 0.74 14.31
N SER A 281 -3.68 1.65 15.27
CA SER A 281 -4.45 2.89 15.34
C SER A 281 -3.51 4.05 15.67
N LYS A 282 -3.82 5.24 15.14
CA LYS A 282 -3.00 6.45 15.34
C LYS A 282 -2.87 6.87 16.83
N SER A 283 -3.65 6.29 17.74
CA SER A 283 -3.77 6.72 19.14
C SER A 283 -3.14 5.77 20.16
N LYS A 284 -2.61 4.60 19.77
CA LYS A 284 -2.00 3.62 20.70
C LYS A 284 -0.70 3.03 20.14
N GLY A 285 0.40 3.18 20.88
CA GLY A 285 1.72 2.64 20.55
C GLY A 285 2.61 3.62 19.77
N GLU A 286 3.76 3.13 19.29
CA GLU A 286 4.67 3.88 18.40
C GLU A 286 3.95 4.11 17.06
N PHE A 287 3.99 5.34 16.53
CA PHE A 287 3.35 5.67 15.27
C PHE A 287 4.21 5.16 14.10
N LEU A 288 3.89 3.98 13.61
CA LEU A 288 4.69 3.26 12.62
C LEU A 288 4.57 3.90 11.23
N THR A 289 5.50 4.79 10.89
CA THR A 289 5.68 5.42 9.57
C THR A 289 6.87 4.82 8.82
N VAL A 290 6.99 5.11 7.52
CA VAL A 290 8.20 4.72 6.75
C VAL A 290 9.44 5.38 7.32
N SER A 291 9.38 6.67 7.65
CA SER A 291 10.50 7.39 8.27
C SER A 291 10.98 6.72 9.56
N LEU A 292 10.08 6.20 10.40
CA LEU A 292 10.48 5.46 11.60
C LEU A 292 11.19 4.14 11.27
N LEU A 293 10.79 3.45 10.20
CA LEU A 293 11.51 2.26 9.75
C LEU A 293 12.94 2.63 9.32
N GLU A 294 13.10 3.72 8.57
CA GLU A 294 14.41 4.24 8.15
C GLU A 294 15.26 4.67 9.34
N GLU A 295 14.69 5.38 10.32
CA GLU A 295 15.37 5.78 11.57
C GLU A 295 15.90 4.58 12.36
N LYS A 296 15.20 3.44 12.29
CA LYS A 296 15.64 2.17 12.90
C LYS A 296 16.59 1.35 12.00
N GLY A 297 17.01 1.89 10.85
CA GLY A 297 17.99 1.29 9.96
C GLY A 297 17.41 0.26 8.97
N TYR A 298 16.09 0.25 8.76
CA TYR A 298 15.48 -0.59 7.73
C TYR A 298 15.41 0.15 6.40
N ASP A 299 15.81 -0.55 5.34
CA ASP A 299 15.44 -0.18 3.98
C ASP A 299 13.92 -0.30 3.80
N PRO A 300 13.20 0.71 3.28
CA PRO A 300 11.76 0.63 3.03
C PRO A 300 11.32 -0.60 2.19
N LEU A 301 12.16 -1.10 1.28
CA LEU A 301 11.83 -2.29 0.49
C LEU A 301 11.83 -3.59 1.29
N VAL A 302 12.46 -3.61 2.47
CA VAL A 302 12.28 -4.72 3.43
C VAL A 302 10.83 -4.78 3.91
N TYR A 303 10.20 -3.62 4.15
CA TYR A 303 8.79 -3.58 4.52
C TYR A 303 7.89 -4.01 3.36
N ARG A 304 8.19 -3.57 2.14
CA ARG A 304 7.51 -4.05 0.94
C ARG A 304 7.60 -5.57 0.81
N PHE A 305 8.81 -6.12 0.93
CA PHE A 305 9.05 -7.57 0.92
C PHE A 305 8.24 -8.29 2.01
N PHE A 306 8.24 -7.78 3.23
CA PHE A 306 7.43 -8.29 4.34
C PHE A 306 5.93 -8.35 3.99
N CYS A 307 5.39 -7.32 3.34
CA CYS A 307 4.00 -7.32 2.89
C CYS A 307 3.73 -8.40 1.83
N LEU A 308 4.62 -8.56 0.85
CA LEU A 308 4.47 -9.53 -0.24
C LEU A 308 4.49 -10.99 0.22
N GLN A 309 5.08 -11.27 1.38
CA GLN A 309 5.10 -12.62 1.97
C GLN A 309 3.73 -13.10 2.48
N SER A 310 2.72 -12.22 2.55
CA SER A 310 1.36 -12.57 2.99
C SER A 310 0.31 -12.17 1.96
N HIS A 311 -0.65 -13.06 1.73
CA HIS A 311 -1.78 -12.79 0.85
C HIS A 311 -2.55 -11.53 1.29
N TYR A 312 -2.92 -10.66 0.35
CA TYR A 312 -3.54 -9.36 0.65
C TYR A 312 -4.85 -9.48 1.46
N ARG A 313 -5.60 -10.57 1.26
CA ARG A 313 -6.84 -10.93 1.99
C ARG A 313 -6.63 -11.60 3.36
N LYS A 314 -5.40 -11.64 3.87
CA LYS A 314 -5.13 -12.12 5.23
C LYS A 314 -4.69 -10.96 6.11
N GLY A 315 -5.10 -10.99 7.38
CA GLY A 315 -4.51 -10.10 8.38
C GLY A 315 -2.99 -10.37 8.47
N LEU A 316 -2.20 -9.30 8.49
CA LEU A 316 -0.74 -9.39 8.63
C LEU A 316 -0.34 -8.78 9.97
N VAL A 317 0.50 -9.46 10.75
CA VAL A 317 0.91 -8.98 12.09
C VAL A 317 2.32 -8.41 12.02
N PHE A 318 2.42 -7.10 12.23
CA PHE A 318 3.66 -6.39 12.40
C PHE A 318 4.23 -6.59 13.81
N SER A 319 5.51 -6.96 13.85
CA SER A 319 6.39 -6.82 15.00
C SER A 319 7.80 -6.58 14.50
N TRP A 320 8.64 -5.89 15.29
CA TRP A 320 10.05 -5.68 14.93
C TRP A 320 10.77 -6.99 14.63
N LYS A 321 10.51 -8.04 15.42
CA LYS A 321 11.02 -9.40 15.16
C LYS A 321 10.61 -9.95 13.79
N ASN A 322 9.36 -9.73 13.36
CA ASN A 322 8.93 -10.17 12.02
C ASN A 322 9.61 -9.37 10.91
N LEU A 323 9.83 -8.06 11.13
CA LEU A 323 10.56 -7.22 10.19
C LEU A 323 12.05 -7.59 10.12
N ASP A 324 12.69 -7.95 11.24
CA ASP A 324 14.06 -8.48 11.28
C ASP A 324 14.19 -9.78 10.48
N ASN A 325 13.21 -10.67 10.62
CA ASN A 325 13.17 -11.91 9.84
C ASN A 325 13.02 -11.61 8.34
N ALA A 326 12.16 -10.65 7.98
CA ALA A 326 12.00 -10.21 6.59
C ALA A 326 13.28 -9.57 6.05
N LYS A 327 13.96 -8.74 6.86
CA LYS A 327 15.26 -8.14 6.53
C LYS A 327 16.30 -9.22 6.24
N ALA A 328 16.47 -10.17 7.16
CA ALA A 328 17.44 -11.25 6.98
C ALA A 328 17.15 -12.09 5.72
N ALA A 329 15.88 -12.35 5.42
CA ALA A 329 15.49 -13.07 4.22
C ALA A 329 15.71 -12.26 2.92
N TYR A 330 15.42 -10.97 2.96
CA TYR A 330 15.64 -10.04 1.85
C TYR A 330 17.14 -9.85 1.57
N ASP A 331 17.94 -9.55 2.59
CA ASP A 331 19.40 -9.40 2.46
C ASP A 331 20.04 -10.68 1.91
N LYS A 332 19.58 -11.86 2.36
CA LYS A 332 20.03 -13.16 1.82
C LYS A 332 19.62 -13.35 0.36
N LEU A 333 18.43 -12.90 -0.02
CA LEU A 333 17.97 -12.93 -1.41
C LEU A 333 18.86 -12.03 -2.27
N VAL A 334 19.07 -10.77 -1.87
CA VAL A 334 19.98 -9.81 -2.52
C VAL A 334 21.38 -10.39 -2.67
N ALA A 335 21.95 -10.99 -1.61
CA ALA A 335 23.28 -11.60 -1.67
C ALA A 335 23.35 -12.77 -2.67
N ARG A 336 22.29 -13.59 -2.78
CA ARG A 336 22.23 -14.65 -3.79
C ARG A 336 22.13 -14.11 -5.21
N VAL A 337 21.42 -13.01 -5.41
CA VAL A 337 21.33 -12.31 -6.70
C VAL A 337 22.68 -11.66 -7.05
N ALA A 338 23.37 -11.08 -6.05
CA ALA A 338 24.71 -10.54 -6.20
C ALA A 338 25.76 -11.61 -6.55
N ALA A 339 25.57 -12.87 -6.13
CA ALA A 339 26.47 -13.95 -6.53
C ALA A 339 26.34 -14.34 -8.02
N LEU A 340 25.26 -13.95 -8.71
CA LEU A 340 25.08 -14.25 -10.12
C LEU A 340 26.03 -13.42 -10.99
N SER A 341 26.66 -14.07 -11.97
CA SER A 341 27.40 -13.35 -13.00
C SER A 341 26.46 -12.60 -13.94
N GLY A 342 26.92 -11.49 -14.50
CA GLY A 342 26.21 -10.78 -15.58
C GLY A 342 26.52 -11.33 -16.97
N GLU A 343 27.36 -12.36 -17.05
CA GLU A 343 27.92 -12.87 -18.29
C GLU A 343 27.10 -14.04 -18.86
N GLY A 344 27.09 -14.15 -20.19
CA GLY A 344 26.39 -15.20 -20.92
C GLY A 344 25.23 -14.68 -21.77
N THR A 345 24.65 -15.57 -22.57
CA THR A 345 23.49 -15.28 -23.42
C THR A 345 22.20 -15.65 -22.70
N VAL A 346 21.23 -14.74 -22.69
CA VAL A 346 19.89 -14.98 -22.11
C VAL A 346 19.15 -16.01 -22.97
N ASP A 347 18.62 -17.06 -22.34
CA ASP A 347 17.65 -17.97 -22.96
C ASP A 347 16.24 -17.38 -22.82
N GLU A 348 15.82 -16.63 -23.84
CA GLU A 348 14.49 -16.01 -23.90
C GLU A 348 13.35 -17.02 -23.74
N GLY A 349 13.54 -18.25 -24.24
CA GLY A 349 12.54 -19.32 -24.08
C GLY A 349 12.39 -19.76 -22.63
N ALA A 350 13.46 -19.73 -21.84
CA ALA A 350 13.39 -19.98 -20.40
C ALA A 350 12.74 -18.82 -19.65
N VAL A 351 13.07 -17.58 -19.99
CA VAL A 351 12.45 -16.38 -19.40
C VAL A 351 10.93 -16.41 -19.58
N GLU A 352 10.44 -16.68 -20.80
CA GLU A 352 9.01 -16.74 -21.09
C GLU A 352 8.31 -17.90 -20.34
N ARG A 353 8.96 -19.06 -20.19
CA ARG A 353 8.40 -20.15 -19.36
C ARG A 353 8.26 -19.75 -17.88
N PHE A 354 9.26 -19.07 -17.33
CA PHE A 354 9.21 -18.59 -15.95
C PHE A 354 8.18 -17.48 -15.77
N LYS A 355 8.08 -16.55 -16.73
CA LYS A 355 7.05 -15.51 -16.78
C LYS A 355 5.64 -16.10 -16.80
N ALA A 356 5.39 -17.11 -17.63
CA ALA A 356 4.09 -17.79 -17.67
C ALA A 356 3.75 -18.44 -16.32
N ALA A 357 4.70 -19.16 -15.69
CA ALA A 357 4.50 -19.75 -14.38
C ALA A 357 4.27 -18.70 -13.28
N PHE A 358 4.96 -17.56 -13.35
CA PHE A 358 4.76 -16.44 -12.43
C PHE A 358 3.39 -15.80 -12.59
N LEU A 359 2.94 -15.57 -13.83
CA LEU A 359 1.60 -15.07 -14.14
C LEU A 359 0.51 -16.04 -13.66
N GLU A 360 0.72 -17.35 -13.77
CA GLU A 360 -0.22 -18.34 -13.23
C GLU A 360 -0.28 -18.29 -11.70
N ALA A 361 0.88 -18.24 -11.04
CA ALA A 361 0.98 -18.24 -9.59
C ALA A 361 0.42 -16.96 -8.97
N VAL A 362 0.89 -15.79 -9.41
CA VAL A 362 0.49 -14.49 -8.86
C VAL A 362 -0.88 -14.08 -9.40
N GLY A 363 -1.19 -14.40 -10.66
CA GLY A 363 -2.49 -14.14 -11.29
C GLY A 363 -3.63 -15.02 -10.77
N ASN A 364 -3.39 -15.94 -9.84
CA ASN A 364 -4.42 -16.63 -9.08
C ASN A 364 -4.76 -15.86 -7.79
N ASP A 365 -5.51 -14.77 -7.92
CA ASP A 365 -5.94 -13.88 -6.82
C ASP A 365 -4.76 -13.18 -6.13
N LEU A 366 -3.86 -12.57 -6.90
CA LEU A 366 -2.74 -11.76 -6.40
C LEU A 366 -1.89 -12.49 -5.34
N ASN A 367 -1.54 -13.76 -5.59
CA ASN A 367 -0.82 -14.57 -4.62
C ASN A 367 0.68 -14.24 -4.59
N THR A 368 1.02 -13.09 -4.03
CA THR A 368 2.37 -12.55 -3.94
C THR A 368 3.34 -13.47 -3.17
N SER A 369 2.84 -14.28 -2.24
CA SER A 369 3.67 -15.24 -1.51
C SER A 369 4.26 -16.33 -2.43
N LEU A 370 3.50 -16.74 -3.45
CA LEU A 370 4.01 -17.62 -4.50
C LEU A 370 4.90 -16.84 -5.48
N GLY A 371 4.63 -15.55 -5.73
CA GLY A 371 5.53 -14.68 -6.47
C GLY A 371 6.92 -14.58 -5.83
N VAL A 372 6.99 -14.42 -4.50
CA VAL A 372 8.25 -14.46 -3.75
C VAL A 372 8.91 -15.83 -3.83
N THR A 373 8.12 -16.91 -3.81
CA THR A 373 8.64 -18.28 -3.98
C THR A 373 9.28 -18.46 -5.36
N ALA A 374 8.68 -17.92 -6.42
CA ALA A 374 9.18 -18.00 -7.78
C ALA A 374 10.57 -17.37 -7.94
N LEU A 375 10.91 -16.30 -7.19
CA LEU A 375 12.26 -15.74 -7.16
C LEU A 375 13.30 -16.79 -6.73
N TYR A 376 12.99 -17.58 -5.70
CA TYR A 376 13.88 -18.64 -5.22
C TYR A 376 13.95 -19.82 -6.18
N ASP A 377 12.88 -20.10 -6.91
CA ASP A 377 12.85 -21.17 -7.92
C ASP A 377 13.74 -20.82 -9.11
N VAL A 378 13.72 -19.56 -9.58
CA VAL A 378 14.66 -19.06 -10.59
C VAL A 378 16.10 -19.18 -10.11
N LEU A 379 16.39 -18.82 -8.86
CA LEU A 379 17.73 -18.94 -8.29
C LEU A 379 18.22 -20.41 -8.15
N LYS A 380 17.32 -21.39 -8.12
CA LYS A 380 17.64 -22.83 -8.05
C LYS A 380 17.63 -23.49 -9.43
N ALA A 381 17.09 -22.83 -10.45
CA ALA A 381 16.94 -23.40 -11.78
C ALA A 381 18.30 -23.69 -12.44
N GLY A 382 18.35 -24.77 -13.23
CA GLY A 382 19.51 -25.18 -14.02
C GLY A 382 19.73 -24.37 -15.28
N VAL A 383 19.46 -23.05 -15.25
CA VAL A 383 19.74 -22.10 -16.34
C VAL A 383 20.94 -21.23 -15.99
N ASN A 384 21.54 -20.58 -17.00
CA ASN A 384 22.69 -19.71 -16.79
C ASN A 384 22.32 -18.44 -15.99
N ASP A 385 23.32 -17.78 -15.43
CA ASP A 385 23.12 -16.65 -14.51
C ASP A 385 22.56 -15.39 -15.22
N ALA A 386 22.95 -15.14 -16.48
CA ALA A 386 22.35 -14.08 -17.29
C ALA A 386 20.82 -14.26 -17.44
N THR A 387 20.37 -15.49 -17.70
CA THR A 387 18.95 -15.85 -17.79
C THR A 387 18.23 -15.69 -16.45
N LYS A 388 18.88 -16.06 -15.33
CA LYS A 388 18.33 -15.84 -13.99
C LYS A 388 18.15 -14.35 -13.71
N ARG A 389 19.15 -13.52 -13.99
CA ARG A 389 19.07 -12.06 -13.79
C ARG A 389 17.94 -11.45 -14.63
N ALA A 390 17.84 -11.80 -15.91
CA ALA A 390 16.75 -11.33 -16.79
C ALA A 390 15.37 -11.76 -16.30
N THR A 391 15.24 -13.00 -15.81
CA THR A 391 13.97 -13.50 -15.25
C THR A 391 13.60 -12.78 -13.94
N LEU A 392 14.57 -12.57 -13.05
CA LEU A 392 14.36 -11.85 -11.80
C LEU A 392 13.95 -10.40 -12.05
N ASP A 393 14.61 -9.72 -13.00
CA ASP A 393 14.24 -8.37 -13.45
C ASP A 393 12.81 -8.32 -14.00
N SER A 394 12.43 -9.33 -14.78
CA SER A 394 11.06 -9.48 -15.29
C SER A 394 10.02 -9.58 -14.16
N PHE A 395 10.27 -10.41 -13.14
CA PHE A 395 9.37 -10.55 -11.99
C PHE A 395 9.31 -9.26 -11.15
N ASP A 396 10.41 -8.53 -11.10
CA ASP A 396 10.52 -7.30 -10.32
C ASP A 396 9.68 -6.15 -10.87
N GLN A 397 9.27 -6.22 -12.14
CA GLN A 397 8.26 -5.32 -12.72
C GLN A 397 6.92 -5.40 -11.98
N VAL A 398 6.62 -6.53 -11.33
CA VAL A 398 5.43 -6.74 -10.50
C VAL A 398 5.75 -6.59 -9.02
N LEU A 399 6.83 -7.21 -8.55
CA LEU A 399 7.16 -7.25 -7.13
C LEU A 399 7.75 -5.93 -6.61
N GLY A 400 8.45 -5.15 -7.42
CA GLY A 400 8.98 -3.82 -7.07
C GLY A 400 10.02 -3.83 -5.94
N LEU A 401 10.83 -4.87 -5.87
CA LEU A 401 11.84 -5.11 -4.83
C LEU A 401 13.23 -4.57 -5.18
N GLU A 402 13.46 -4.10 -6.42
CA GLU A 402 14.75 -3.60 -6.89
C GLU A 402 15.93 -4.54 -6.63
N LEU A 403 15.72 -5.85 -6.84
CA LEU A 403 16.68 -6.88 -6.42
C LEU A 403 18.04 -6.74 -7.12
N LEU A 404 18.03 -6.41 -8.42
CA LEU A 404 19.27 -6.21 -9.17
C LEU A 404 20.02 -4.96 -8.73
N ALA A 405 19.31 -3.85 -8.47
CA ALA A 405 19.94 -2.62 -8.01
C ALA A 405 20.59 -2.80 -6.63
N HIS A 406 19.91 -3.48 -5.71
CA HIS A 406 20.48 -3.82 -4.39
C HIS A 406 21.66 -4.79 -4.51
N ALA A 407 21.58 -5.76 -5.43
CA ALA A 407 22.67 -6.69 -5.67
C ALA A 407 23.91 -5.99 -6.24
N ASP A 408 23.73 -5.04 -7.17
CA ASP A 408 24.82 -4.26 -7.76
C ASP A 408 25.42 -3.28 -6.74
N ALA A 409 24.60 -2.65 -5.90
CA ALA A 409 25.07 -1.84 -4.78
C ALA A 409 25.89 -2.66 -3.76
N LEU A 410 25.45 -3.88 -3.44
CA LEU A 410 26.18 -4.79 -2.57
C LEU A 410 27.53 -5.21 -3.18
N LYS A 411 27.56 -5.53 -4.49
CA LYS A 411 28.82 -5.80 -5.21
C LYS A 411 29.78 -4.60 -5.14
N ALA A 412 29.27 -3.39 -5.39
CA ALA A 412 30.07 -2.18 -5.33
C ALA A 412 30.62 -1.92 -3.92
N GLN A 413 29.81 -2.15 -2.88
CA GLN A 413 30.25 -2.06 -1.50
C GLN A 413 31.34 -3.09 -1.16
N GLN A 414 31.22 -4.31 -1.66
CA GLN A 414 32.21 -5.39 -1.45
C GLN A 414 33.50 -5.17 -2.25
N ALA A 415 33.42 -4.52 -3.42
CA ALA A 415 34.56 -4.19 -4.26
C ALA A 415 35.24 -2.86 -3.86
N ALA A 416 34.60 -2.05 -3.01
CA ALA A 416 35.15 -0.79 -2.56
C ALA A 416 36.49 -1.05 -1.82
N PRO A 417 37.57 -0.31 -2.15
CA PRO A 417 38.83 -0.41 -1.43
C PRO A 417 38.57 -0.16 0.05
N VAL A 418 38.87 -1.14 0.90
CA VAL A 418 38.80 -0.91 2.33
C VAL A 418 39.98 -0.03 2.71
N GLU A 419 39.71 1.12 3.31
CA GLU A 419 40.76 2.03 3.77
C GLU A 419 41.72 1.29 4.73
N GLY A 420 43.04 1.39 4.50
CA GLY A 420 44.02 0.62 5.27
C GLY A 420 44.04 -0.90 4.98
N ALA A 421 43.36 -1.39 3.92
CA ALA A 421 43.42 -2.79 3.52
C ALA A 421 44.86 -3.28 3.32
N GLU A 422 45.73 -2.48 2.69
CA GLU A 422 47.13 -2.84 2.50
C GLU A 422 47.87 -3.01 3.84
N GLU A 423 47.57 -2.15 4.83
CA GLU A 423 48.14 -2.25 6.17
C GLU A 423 47.61 -3.49 6.91
N ILE A 424 46.31 -3.77 6.79
CA ILE A 424 45.66 -4.96 7.36
C ILE A 424 46.26 -6.24 6.75
N GLU A 425 46.37 -6.31 5.43
CA GLU A 425 46.97 -7.44 4.71
C GLU A 425 48.44 -7.63 5.07
N ALA A 426 49.20 -6.54 5.22
CA ALA A 426 50.58 -6.59 5.67
C ALA A 426 50.71 -7.13 7.11
N LEU A 427 49.80 -6.76 8.01
CA LEU A 427 49.72 -7.30 9.36
C LEU A 427 49.32 -8.78 9.36
N ILE A 428 48.35 -9.19 8.54
CA ILE A 428 47.95 -10.60 8.39
C ILE A 428 49.13 -11.44 7.86
N ALA A 429 49.87 -10.94 6.86
CA ALA A 429 51.07 -11.60 6.35
C ALA A 429 52.13 -11.78 7.43
N LYS A 430 52.45 -10.72 8.19
CA LYS A 430 53.38 -10.79 9.34
C LYS A 430 52.91 -11.77 10.40
N ARG A 431 51.60 -11.83 10.68
CA ARG A 431 51.02 -12.80 11.61
C ARG A 431 51.19 -14.23 11.10
N LEU A 432 50.98 -14.48 9.80
CA LEU A 432 51.19 -15.80 9.19
C LEU A 432 52.66 -16.23 9.30
N GLU A 433 53.61 -15.31 9.08
CA GLU A 433 55.04 -15.56 9.29
C GLU A 433 55.35 -15.88 10.76
N ALA A 434 54.81 -15.12 11.71
CA ALA A 434 54.96 -15.39 13.14
C ALA A 434 54.42 -16.77 13.53
N LYS A 435 53.24 -17.17 13.01
CA LYS A 435 52.69 -18.52 13.21
C LYS A 435 53.57 -19.60 12.61
N ARG A 436 54.12 -19.40 11.39
CA ARG A 436 55.05 -20.35 10.75
C ARG A 436 56.34 -20.51 11.56
N ALA A 437 56.83 -19.42 12.14
CA ALA A 437 57.99 -19.41 13.04
C ALA A 437 57.68 -19.93 14.46
N LYS A 438 56.42 -20.33 14.74
CA LYS A 438 55.92 -20.72 16.07
C LYS A 438 56.07 -19.63 17.14
N ASN A 439 56.13 -18.36 16.73
CA ASN A 439 56.10 -17.21 17.63
C ASN A 439 54.64 -16.82 17.90
N TRP A 440 54.03 -17.52 18.86
CA TRP A 440 52.61 -17.33 19.19
C TRP A 440 52.32 -15.98 19.84
N ALA A 441 53.26 -15.44 20.63
CA ALA A 441 53.11 -14.14 21.29
C ALA A 441 52.99 -13.01 20.28
N GLU A 442 53.85 -13.00 19.25
CA GLU A 442 53.78 -12.01 18.16
C GLU A 442 52.51 -12.17 17.33
N ALA A 443 52.11 -13.41 17.04
CA ALA A 443 50.89 -13.69 16.29
C ALA A 443 49.61 -13.22 17.03
N ASP A 444 49.59 -13.35 18.36
CA ASP A 444 48.51 -12.84 19.21
C ASP A 444 48.54 -11.32 19.32
N ALA A 445 49.72 -10.70 19.47
CA ALA A 445 49.86 -9.24 19.49
C ALA A 445 49.35 -8.59 18.21
N ILE A 446 49.68 -9.17 17.04
CA ILE A 446 49.17 -8.68 15.75
C ILE A 446 47.66 -8.90 15.62
N ARG A 447 47.10 -10.01 16.14
CA ARG A 447 45.64 -10.20 16.16
C ARG A 447 44.96 -9.12 16.98
N ASP A 448 45.52 -8.77 18.14
CA ASP A 448 44.94 -7.75 19.02
C ASP A 448 45.07 -6.36 18.41
N GLN A 449 46.16 -6.07 17.69
CA GLN A 449 46.32 -4.85 16.89
C GLN A 449 45.24 -4.76 15.80
N LEU A 450 45.03 -5.84 15.03
CA LEU A 450 43.97 -5.90 14.02
C LEU A 450 42.59 -5.69 14.66
N ARG A 451 42.33 -6.28 15.83
CA ARG A 451 41.09 -6.09 16.56
C ARG A 451 40.89 -4.64 17.02
N ALA A 452 41.95 -3.98 17.47
CA ALA A 452 41.93 -2.55 17.84
C ALA A 452 41.66 -1.64 16.63
N MET A 453 42.05 -2.08 15.43
CA MET A 453 41.70 -1.43 14.15
C MET A 453 40.26 -1.76 13.68
N GLY A 454 39.46 -2.44 14.51
CA GLY A 454 38.11 -2.86 14.13
C GLY A 454 38.12 -3.96 13.07
N VAL A 455 39.11 -4.85 13.07
CA VAL A 455 39.21 -5.99 12.14
C VAL A 455 39.16 -7.30 12.89
N GLU A 456 38.21 -8.17 12.52
CA GLU A 456 38.15 -9.55 12.98
C GLU A 456 38.73 -10.48 11.91
N ILE A 457 39.62 -11.39 12.32
CA ILE A 457 40.28 -12.36 11.44
C ILE A 457 39.74 -13.77 11.69
N LYS A 458 39.57 -14.54 10.61
CA LYS A 458 39.10 -15.92 10.62
C LYS A 458 40.04 -16.81 9.83
N ASP A 459 40.72 -17.70 10.56
CA ASP A 459 41.62 -18.70 9.98
C ASP A 459 40.79 -19.88 9.43
N GLY A 460 40.90 -20.16 8.12
CA GLY A 460 40.24 -21.27 7.43
C GLY A 460 41.24 -22.23 6.76
N LYS A 461 40.72 -23.28 6.11
CA LYS A 461 41.56 -24.25 5.38
C LYS A 461 42.28 -23.63 4.18
N ASP A 462 41.68 -22.61 3.57
CA ASP A 462 42.18 -21.95 2.36
C ASP A 462 42.96 -20.65 2.66
N GLY A 463 43.16 -20.30 3.93
CA GLY A 463 43.88 -19.10 4.36
C GLY A 463 43.20 -18.32 5.49
N THR A 464 43.77 -17.18 5.85
CA THR A 464 43.17 -16.22 6.79
C THR A 464 42.30 -15.25 6.00
N THR A 465 41.04 -15.10 6.40
CA THR A 465 40.11 -14.08 5.88
C THR A 465 39.84 -13.05 6.98
N TRP A 466 39.37 -11.85 6.63
CA TRP A 466 39.08 -10.81 7.62
C TRP A 466 37.83 -10.01 7.26
N THR A 467 37.21 -9.40 8.27
CA THR A 467 36.04 -8.53 8.16
C THR A 467 36.21 -7.34 9.10
N ARG A 468 35.77 -6.13 8.70
CA ARG A 468 35.64 -5.00 9.64
C ARG A 468 34.43 -5.21 10.56
N ILE A 469 34.57 -4.89 11.84
CA ILE A 469 33.54 -4.95 12.88
C ILE A 469 32.93 -3.58 13.16
#